data_AF-A0A3B9A0P5-F1
#
_entry.id   AF-A0A3B9A0P5-F1
#
_cell.length_a   1.000
_cell.length_b   1.000
_cell.length_c   1.000
_cell.angle_alpha   90.00
_cell.angle_beta   90.00
_cell.angle_gamma   90.00
#
_symmetry.space_group_name_H-M   'P 1'
#
loop_
_entity.id
_entity.type
_entity.pdbx_description
1 polymer ?
#
loop_
_entity_poly.entity_id
_entity_poly.type
_entity_poly.pdbx_seq_one_letter_code
_entity_poly.pdbx_strand_id
1 'polypeptide(L)'
;MKRNGFTLIEIIVTMAILSILAGALVPMVYRVWESNEIAVTRGRMAELKIAIAGEPNLYQQGVRSHYGFVGDIGTLPDNLDELISDSGVWPGWNGPYLSGGFDAVAFKEDAWGRPIAYNVHDSPLLVSGAAISATLRSAGPDGVFGTGDDIDENSDLALQILSKEVWPTARIRGNLNLTVTATSETTPGYYAQLRAGYRNGIGVATATTGCFALNVGLVQSGIPKNVSQAFDASFPVTLPIGRITLRSRLFGDSGCVTLLEETNDMAIFVSDGLNELSLNPPTLYHRID
;
A
#
# COMPACT_ATOMS: atom_id res chain seq x y z
N MET A 1 -41.12 -61.23 -28.93
CA MET A 1 -40.64 -60.05 -28.18
C MET A 1 -41.82 -59.11 -27.96
N LYS A 2 -42.38 -59.01 -26.75
CA LYS A 2 -43.44 -58.03 -26.43
C LYS A 2 -42.80 -56.65 -26.34
N ARG A 3 -43.15 -55.74 -27.24
CA ARG A 3 -42.83 -54.31 -27.12
C ARG A 3 -43.90 -53.70 -26.22
N ASN A 4 -43.54 -53.36 -24.98
CA ASN A 4 -44.41 -52.55 -24.13
C ASN A 4 -44.30 -51.11 -24.62
N GLY A 5 -45.33 -50.62 -25.31
CA GLY A 5 -45.43 -49.22 -25.72
C GLY A 5 -45.84 -48.34 -24.55
N PHE A 6 -45.27 -47.14 -24.47
CA PHE A 6 -45.69 -46.10 -23.51
C PHE A 6 -47.18 -45.79 -23.66
N THR A 7 -47.87 -45.64 -22.54
CA THR A 7 -49.29 -45.29 -22.54
C THR A 7 -49.47 -43.77 -22.65
N LEU A 8 -50.58 -43.30 -23.25
CA LEU A 8 -50.87 -41.87 -23.37
C LEU A 8 -50.88 -41.16 -22.01
N ILE A 9 -51.39 -41.83 -20.97
CA ILE A 9 -51.44 -41.28 -19.61
C ILE A 9 -50.04 -41.11 -19.00
N GLU A 10 -49.12 -42.02 -19.28
CA GLU A 10 -47.74 -41.97 -18.79
C GLU A 10 -46.97 -40.78 -19.39
N ILE A 11 -47.23 -40.46 -20.67
CA ILE A 11 -46.66 -39.28 -21.31
C ILE A 11 -47.22 -37.98 -20.71
N ILE A 12 -48.52 -37.92 -20.43
CA ILE A 12 -49.14 -36.72 -19.84
C ILE A 12 -48.64 -36.49 -18.41
N VAL A 13 -48.57 -37.54 -17.59
CA VAL A 13 -48.10 -37.44 -16.19
C VAL A 13 -46.61 -37.07 -16.13
N THR A 14 -45.78 -37.66 -17.00
CA THR A 14 -44.35 -37.32 -17.05
C THR A 14 -44.11 -35.89 -17.51
N MET A 15 -44.83 -35.40 -18.53
CA MET A 15 -44.75 -34.01 -18.97
C MET A 15 -45.22 -33.02 -17.90
N ALA A 16 -46.24 -33.37 -17.12
CA ALA A 16 -46.70 -32.55 -15.99
C ALA A 16 -45.62 -32.43 -14.90
N ILE A 17 -45.00 -33.54 -14.51
CA ILE A 17 -43.91 -33.56 -13.52
C ILE A 17 -42.68 -32.78 -14.04
N LEU A 18 -42.29 -32.99 -15.29
CA LEU A 18 -41.17 -32.28 -15.92
C LEU A 18 -41.39 -30.77 -15.97
N SER A 19 -42.63 -30.33 -16.23
CA SER A 19 -42.98 -28.90 -16.29
C SER A 19 -42.88 -28.24 -14.90
N ILE A 20 -43.35 -28.93 -13.85
CA ILE A 20 -43.22 -28.45 -12.45
C ILE A 20 -41.74 -28.39 -12.05
N LEU A 21 -40.97 -29.43 -12.39
CA LEU A 21 -39.55 -29.52 -12.06
C LEU A 21 -38.74 -28.44 -12.81
N ALA A 22 -39.01 -28.24 -14.11
CA ALA A 22 -38.38 -27.18 -14.89
C ALA A 22 -38.68 -25.79 -14.32
N GLY A 23 -39.93 -25.50 -13.95
CA GLY A 23 -40.30 -24.23 -13.33
C GLY A 23 -39.60 -23.98 -11.99
N ALA A 24 -39.41 -25.02 -11.18
CA ALA A 24 -38.72 -24.91 -9.89
C ALA A 24 -37.21 -24.68 -10.01
N LEU A 25 -36.57 -25.12 -11.11
CA LEU A 25 -35.12 -24.99 -11.31
C LEU A 25 -34.68 -23.60 -11.76
N VAL A 26 -35.52 -22.85 -12.48
CA VAL A 26 -35.19 -21.51 -13.01
C VAL A 26 -34.64 -20.56 -11.94
N PRO A 27 -35.32 -20.30 -10.80
CA PRO A 27 -34.80 -19.36 -9.79
C PRO A 27 -33.49 -19.84 -9.13
N MET A 28 -33.23 -21.14 -9.10
CA MET A 28 -31.98 -21.68 -8.58
C MET A 28 -30.81 -21.37 -9.53
N VAL A 29 -31.01 -21.53 -10.84
CA VAL A 29 -29.97 -21.22 -11.85
C VAL A 29 -29.59 -19.74 -11.81
N TYR A 30 -30.59 -18.84 -11.73
CA TYR A 30 -30.33 -17.40 -11.64
C TYR A 30 -29.47 -17.03 -10.43
N ARG A 31 -29.74 -17.60 -9.25
CA ARG A 31 -28.95 -17.35 -8.03
C ARG A 31 -27.51 -17.83 -8.16
N VAL A 32 -27.29 -18.96 -8.85
CA VAL A 32 -25.94 -19.49 -9.08
C VAL A 32 -25.16 -18.57 -10.01
N TRP A 33 -25.78 -18.07 -11.07
CA TRP A 33 -25.14 -17.11 -11.98
C TRP A 33 -24.79 -15.82 -11.26
N GLU A 34 -25.73 -15.23 -10.54
CA GLU A 34 -25.51 -14.01 -9.77
C GLU A 34 -24.35 -14.16 -8.76
N SER A 35 -24.30 -15.29 -8.02
CA SER A 35 -23.20 -15.57 -7.11
C SER A 35 -21.86 -15.70 -7.81
N ASN A 36 -21.82 -16.25 -9.03
CA ASN A 36 -20.61 -16.36 -9.82
C ASN A 36 -20.16 -14.97 -10.31
N GLU A 37 -21.07 -14.14 -10.81
CA GLU A 37 -20.75 -12.78 -11.28
C GLU A 37 -20.23 -11.89 -10.15
N ILE A 38 -20.84 -11.99 -8.96
CA ILE A 38 -20.34 -11.31 -7.76
C ILE A 38 -18.91 -11.79 -7.43
N ALA A 39 -18.67 -13.11 -7.46
CA ALA A 39 -17.34 -13.66 -7.16
C ALA A 39 -16.29 -13.22 -8.18
N VAL A 40 -16.62 -13.18 -9.47
CA VAL A 40 -15.75 -12.67 -10.54
C VAL A 40 -15.45 -11.19 -10.31
N THR A 41 -16.45 -10.39 -9.98
CA THR A 41 -16.29 -8.95 -9.70
C THR A 41 -15.35 -8.72 -8.51
N ARG A 42 -15.56 -9.44 -7.41
CA ARG A 42 -14.64 -9.38 -6.25
C ARG A 42 -13.22 -9.79 -6.61
N GLY A 43 -13.06 -10.82 -7.43
CA GLY A 43 -11.76 -11.27 -7.94
C GLY A 43 -11.05 -10.17 -8.73
N ARG A 44 -11.74 -9.51 -9.66
CA ARG A 44 -11.20 -8.38 -10.43
C ARG A 44 -10.82 -7.20 -9.54
N MET A 45 -11.67 -6.85 -8.58
CA MET A 45 -11.38 -5.77 -7.62
C MET A 45 -10.16 -6.10 -6.75
N ALA A 46 -10.01 -7.36 -6.33
CA ALA A 46 -8.83 -7.80 -5.59
C ALA A 46 -7.55 -7.72 -6.44
N GLU A 47 -7.61 -8.11 -7.71
CA GLU A 47 -6.50 -7.96 -8.65
C GLU A 47 -6.11 -6.49 -8.86
N LEU A 48 -7.09 -5.60 -9.00
CA LEU A 48 -6.87 -4.15 -9.07
C LEU A 48 -6.21 -3.61 -7.80
N LYS A 49 -6.68 -4.03 -6.62
CA LYS A 49 -6.08 -3.65 -5.34
C LYS A 49 -4.62 -4.12 -5.25
N ILE A 50 -4.34 -5.36 -5.65
CA ILE A 50 -2.99 -5.91 -5.69
C ILE A 50 -2.11 -5.14 -6.69
N ALA A 51 -2.63 -4.75 -7.85
CA ALA A 51 -1.90 -3.93 -8.80
C ALA A 51 -1.55 -2.55 -8.24
N ILE A 52 -2.46 -1.92 -7.48
CA ILE A 52 -2.26 -0.60 -6.87
C ILE A 52 -1.28 -0.65 -5.70
N ALA A 53 -1.60 -1.42 -4.65
CA ALA A 53 -0.89 -1.41 -3.37
C ALA A 53 0.08 -2.58 -3.18
N GLY A 54 0.10 -3.52 -4.12
CA GLY A 54 0.91 -4.72 -4.09
C GLY A 54 0.32 -5.87 -3.27
N GLU A 55 0.84 -7.08 -3.48
CA GLU A 55 0.50 -8.25 -2.66
C GLU A 55 1.34 -8.26 -1.36
N PRO A 56 0.71 -8.15 -0.18
CA PRO A 56 1.42 -8.14 1.10
C PRO A 56 2.10 -9.46 1.44
N ASN A 57 1.58 -10.59 0.94
CA ASN A 57 2.09 -11.93 1.30
C ASN A 57 3.26 -12.41 0.44
N LEU A 58 3.68 -11.64 -0.58
CA LEU A 58 4.82 -12.00 -1.42
C LEU A 58 6.13 -11.51 -0.81
N TYR A 59 6.86 -12.45 -0.21
CA TYR A 59 8.19 -12.23 0.35
C TYR A 59 9.26 -12.95 -0.46
N GLN A 60 10.35 -12.24 -0.76
CA GLN A 60 11.58 -12.83 -1.29
C GLN A 60 12.72 -12.53 -0.31
N GLN A 61 13.43 -13.58 0.13
CA GLN A 61 14.53 -13.47 1.09
C GLN A 61 14.15 -12.75 2.40
N GLY A 62 12.90 -12.91 2.86
CA GLY A 62 12.41 -12.32 4.11
C GLY A 62 11.99 -10.85 4.01
N VAL A 63 12.05 -10.25 2.81
CA VAL A 63 11.57 -8.88 2.55
C VAL A 63 10.39 -8.94 1.58
N ARG A 64 9.36 -8.12 1.81
CA ARG A 64 8.24 -8.02 0.87
C ARG A 64 8.79 -7.57 -0.49
N SER A 65 8.43 -8.28 -1.55
CA SER A 65 8.99 -8.06 -2.88
C SER A 65 8.03 -7.39 -3.86
N HIS A 66 6.77 -7.22 -3.48
CA HIS A 66 5.72 -6.71 -4.36
C HIS A 66 4.98 -5.55 -3.72
N TYR A 67 5.18 -4.34 -4.25
CA TYR A 67 4.60 -3.11 -3.70
C TYR A 67 3.62 -2.41 -4.66
N GLY A 68 3.37 -3.00 -5.85
CA GLY A 68 2.45 -2.45 -6.84
C GLY A 68 2.85 -1.07 -7.36
N PHE A 69 1.91 -0.39 -7.98
CA PHE A 69 2.08 0.97 -8.51
C PHE A 69 2.56 1.95 -7.42
N VAL A 70 1.96 1.91 -6.24
CA VAL A 70 2.29 2.82 -5.13
C VAL A 70 3.73 2.64 -4.67
N GLY A 71 4.25 1.43 -4.66
CA GLY A 71 5.65 1.18 -4.27
C GLY A 71 6.69 1.76 -5.22
N ASP A 72 6.36 1.77 -6.52
CA ASP A 72 7.26 2.26 -7.57
C ASP A 72 7.15 3.77 -7.76
N ILE A 73 5.94 4.31 -7.62
CA ILE A 73 5.61 5.70 -7.95
C ILE A 73 5.49 6.57 -6.69
N GLY A 74 5.06 6.00 -5.56
CA GLY A 74 4.89 6.70 -4.28
C GLY A 74 3.58 7.46 -4.13
N THR A 75 2.66 7.33 -5.08
CA THR A 75 1.29 7.84 -5.02
C THR A 75 0.30 6.82 -5.61
N LEU A 76 -0.99 7.03 -5.34
CA LEU A 76 -2.07 6.32 -6.01
C LEU A 76 -2.15 6.73 -7.50
N PRO A 77 -2.54 5.81 -8.39
CA PRO A 77 -2.78 6.16 -9.79
C PRO A 77 -3.97 7.11 -9.92
N ASP A 78 -3.96 7.97 -10.93
CA ASP A 78 -5.07 8.88 -11.19
C ASP A 78 -6.28 8.13 -11.78
N ASN A 79 -6.01 7.03 -12.49
CA ASN A 79 -7.01 6.16 -13.08
C ASN A 79 -6.46 4.73 -13.28
N LEU A 80 -7.35 3.77 -13.51
CA LEU A 80 -6.95 2.36 -13.62
C LEU A 80 -6.13 2.03 -14.87
N ASP A 81 -6.17 2.85 -15.94
CA ASP A 81 -5.42 2.59 -17.17
C ASP A 81 -3.89 2.75 -16.97
N GLU A 82 -3.47 3.47 -15.93
CA GLU A 82 -2.05 3.63 -15.54
C GLU A 82 -1.44 2.35 -14.97
N LEU A 83 -2.28 1.40 -14.56
CA LEU A 83 -1.83 0.09 -14.10
C LEU A 83 -1.30 -0.76 -15.25
N ILE A 84 -1.71 -0.51 -16.48
CA ILE A 84 -1.36 -1.35 -17.63
C ILE A 84 -0.55 -0.63 -18.70
N SER A 85 -0.57 0.70 -18.71
CA SER A 85 0.12 1.52 -19.68
C SER A 85 0.86 2.66 -19.02
N ASP A 86 2.10 2.89 -19.47
CA ASP A 86 2.88 4.05 -19.04
C ASP A 86 2.36 5.29 -19.78
N SER A 87 1.82 6.25 -19.03
CA SER A 87 1.40 7.55 -19.55
C SER A 87 2.59 8.46 -19.88
N GLY A 88 3.81 8.07 -19.51
CA GLY A 88 5.03 8.87 -19.59
C GLY A 88 5.13 9.94 -18.51
N VAL A 89 4.13 10.02 -17.62
CA VAL A 89 4.06 11.01 -16.52
C VAL A 89 4.82 10.53 -15.30
N TRP A 90 4.92 9.21 -15.07
CA TRP A 90 5.37 8.62 -13.82
C TRP A 90 6.83 8.16 -13.86
N PRO A 91 7.79 8.90 -13.26
CA PRO A 91 9.18 8.51 -13.29
C PRO A 91 9.40 7.26 -12.43
N GLY A 92 9.73 6.13 -13.05
CA GLY A 92 9.92 4.86 -12.35
C GLY A 92 8.77 3.88 -12.48
N TRP A 93 7.81 4.14 -13.37
CA TRP A 93 6.82 3.15 -13.79
C TRP A 93 7.53 1.86 -14.23
N ASN A 94 7.07 0.73 -13.69
CA ASN A 94 7.66 -0.59 -13.90
C ASN A 94 6.57 -1.65 -14.11
N GLY A 95 5.42 -1.20 -14.64
CA GLY A 95 4.32 -2.06 -15.00
C GLY A 95 4.56 -2.82 -16.32
N PRO A 96 3.52 -3.46 -16.88
CA PRO A 96 2.15 -3.54 -16.37
C PRO A 96 2.05 -4.20 -14.98
N TYR A 97 1.18 -3.67 -14.13
CA TYR A 97 0.99 -4.08 -12.73
C TYR A 97 -0.05 -5.19 -12.55
N LEU A 98 -0.85 -5.48 -13.58
CA LEU A 98 -1.77 -6.62 -13.59
C LEU A 98 -1.06 -7.90 -14.04
N SER A 99 -1.40 -9.02 -13.40
CA SER A 99 -0.78 -10.33 -13.67
C SER A 99 -1.13 -10.86 -15.05
N GLY A 100 -0.18 -11.56 -15.69
CA GLY A 100 -0.36 -12.11 -17.04
C GLY A 100 -1.62 -12.97 -17.16
N GLY A 101 -2.51 -12.60 -18.08
CA GLY A 101 -3.84 -13.21 -18.26
C GLY A 101 -5.01 -12.24 -18.11
N PHE A 102 -4.77 -10.99 -17.71
CA PHE A 102 -5.80 -9.97 -17.62
C PHE A 102 -6.33 -9.54 -19.00
N ASP A 103 -7.62 -9.25 -19.09
CA ASP A 103 -8.23 -8.63 -20.26
C ASP A 103 -7.95 -7.13 -20.24
N ALA A 104 -7.06 -6.66 -21.12
CA ALA A 104 -6.66 -5.26 -21.18
C ALA A 104 -7.79 -4.27 -21.49
N VAL A 105 -8.96 -4.75 -21.94
CA VAL A 105 -10.15 -3.93 -22.17
C VAL A 105 -11.12 -4.05 -20.99
N ALA A 106 -11.41 -5.27 -20.54
CA ALA A 106 -12.44 -5.53 -19.54
C ALA A 106 -11.93 -5.53 -18.08
N PHE A 107 -10.64 -5.32 -17.80
CA PHE A 107 -10.09 -5.36 -16.44
C PHE A 107 -10.72 -4.34 -15.48
N LYS A 108 -11.27 -3.25 -16.03
CA LYS A 108 -11.97 -2.19 -15.29
C LYS A 108 -13.48 -2.38 -15.28
N GLU A 109 -13.98 -3.50 -15.76
CA GLU A 109 -15.40 -3.83 -15.76
C GLU A 109 -15.70 -4.89 -14.70
N ASP A 110 -16.88 -4.80 -14.10
CA ASP A 110 -17.47 -5.86 -13.32
C ASP A 110 -17.99 -6.98 -14.24
N ALA A 111 -18.51 -8.04 -13.62
CA ALA A 111 -18.89 -9.23 -14.37
C ALA A 111 -20.19 -9.03 -15.19
N TRP A 112 -20.95 -7.96 -14.93
CA TRP A 112 -22.08 -7.50 -15.74
C TRP A 112 -21.66 -6.54 -16.87
N GLY A 113 -20.37 -6.30 -17.07
CA GLY A 113 -19.82 -5.43 -18.11
C GLY A 113 -19.96 -3.95 -17.81
N ARG A 114 -20.12 -3.56 -16.54
CA ARG A 114 -20.22 -2.16 -16.10
C ARG A 114 -18.88 -1.72 -15.52
N PRO A 115 -18.47 -0.46 -15.67
CA PRO A 115 -17.19 -0.01 -15.14
C PRO A 115 -17.16 -0.05 -13.61
N ILE A 116 -16.07 -0.56 -13.05
CA ILE A 116 -15.73 -0.44 -11.63
C ILE A 116 -15.40 1.02 -11.36
N ALA A 117 -16.12 1.63 -10.42
CA ALA A 117 -15.87 3.00 -10.01
C ALA A 117 -14.65 3.06 -9.10
N TYR A 118 -13.58 3.69 -9.59
CA TYR A 118 -12.37 3.98 -8.83
C TYR A 118 -12.36 5.45 -8.39
N ASN A 119 -12.15 5.70 -7.10
CA ASN A 119 -12.05 7.06 -6.57
C ASN A 119 -10.90 7.16 -5.56
N VAL A 120 -10.07 8.19 -5.71
CA VAL A 120 -9.04 8.56 -4.73
C VAL A 120 -9.61 9.59 -3.76
N HIS A 121 -9.21 9.51 -2.49
CA HIS A 121 -9.65 10.41 -1.43
C HIS A 121 -8.48 11.23 -0.88
N ASP A 122 -8.50 12.54 -1.12
CA ASP A 122 -7.50 13.49 -0.57
C ASP A 122 -7.45 13.45 0.96
N SER A 123 -8.63 13.32 1.58
CA SER A 123 -8.77 13.02 3.00
C SER A 123 -9.35 11.63 3.13
N PRO A 124 -8.67 10.68 3.83
CA PRO A 124 -9.12 9.30 3.88
C PRO A 124 -10.56 9.15 4.36
N LEU A 125 -11.33 8.34 3.67
CA LEU A 125 -12.68 7.96 4.09
C LEU A 125 -12.58 7.02 5.30
N LEU A 126 -13.32 7.31 6.37
CA LEU A 126 -13.33 6.48 7.57
C LEU A 126 -14.53 5.54 7.57
N VAL A 127 -14.28 4.23 7.45
CA VAL A 127 -15.31 3.18 7.45
C VAL A 127 -14.94 2.12 8.46
N SER A 128 -15.83 1.83 9.41
CA SER A 128 -15.62 0.80 10.45
C SER A 128 -14.28 0.94 11.21
N GLY A 129 -13.82 2.17 11.41
CA GLY A 129 -12.55 2.48 12.09
C GLY A 129 -11.29 2.34 11.22
N ALA A 130 -11.43 1.99 9.94
CA ALA A 130 -10.34 1.97 8.97
C ALA A 130 -10.33 3.25 8.12
N ALA A 131 -9.14 3.75 7.81
CA ALA A 131 -8.94 4.85 6.86
C ALA A 131 -8.71 4.28 5.46
N ILE A 132 -9.48 4.76 4.48
CA ILE A 132 -9.46 4.34 3.08
C ILE A 132 -8.95 5.49 2.23
N SER A 133 -7.88 5.26 1.49
CA SER A 133 -7.28 6.26 0.60
C SER A 133 -7.82 6.18 -0.83
N ALA A 134 -8.32 5.03 -1.26
CA ALA A 134 -9.08 4.91 -2.50
C ALA A 134 -10.12 3.78 -2.43
N THR A 135 -11.24 3.98 -3.11
CA THR A 135 -12.31 2.99 -3.22
C THR A 135 -12.38 2.37 -4.60
N LEU A 136 -12.69 1.07 -4.65
CA LEU A 136 -13.16 0.33 -5.82
C LEU A 136 -14.61 -0.07 -5.53
N ARG A 137 -15.54 0.28 -6.42
CA ARG A 137 -16.97 0.01 -6.23
C ARG A 137 -17.61 -0.57 -7.49
N SER A 138 -18.48 -1.56 -7.34
CA SER A 138 -19.39 -2.04 -8.39
C SER A 138 -20.83 -1.89 -7.91
N ALA A 139 -21.71 -1.49 -8.82
CA ALA A 139 -23.14 -1.33 -8.57
C ALA A 139 -23.90 -2.67 -8.53
N GLY A 140 -23.19 -3.79 -8.56
CA GLY A 140 -23.79 -5.11 -8.40
C GLY A 140 -24.74 -5.55 -9.52
N PRO A 141 -25.53 -6.60 -9.28
CA PRO A 141 -26.53 -7.13 -10.19
C PRO A 141 -27.49 -6.09 -10.77
N ASP A 142 -28.05 -5.21 -9.95
CA ASP A 142 -29.08 -4.27 -10.39
C ASP A 142 -28.51 -3.09 -11.21
N GLY A 143 -27.22 -2.78 -11.03
CA GLY A 143 -26.51 -1.74 -11.77
C GLY A 143 -26.76 -0.32 -11.27
N VAL A 144 -27.27 -0.18 -10.05
CA VAL A 144 -27.64 1.09 -9.44
C VAL A 144 -26.89 1.25 -8.13
N PHE A 145 -25.92 2.16 -8.09
CA PHE A 145 -25.20 2.45 -6.84
C PHE A 145 -26.15 2.94 -5.73
N GLY A 146 -25.82 2.55 -4.49
CA GLY A 146 -26.55 2.92 -3.27
C GLY A 146 -27.63 1.91 -2.87
N THR A 147 -27.67 0.75 -3.51
CA THR A 147 -28.59 -0.36 -3.20
C THR A 147 -27.87 -1.42 -2.36
N GLY A 148 -28.61 -2.44 -1.92
CA GLY A 148 -28.10 -3.46 -1.00
C GLY A 148 -27.18 -4.50 -1.64
N ASP A 149 -27.03 -4.48 -2.97
CA ASP A 149 -26.24 -5.41 -3.76
C ASP A 149 -24.92 -4.83 -4.26
N ASP A 150 -24.62 -3.58 -3.91
CA ASP A 150 -23.32 -2.93 -4.14
C ASP A 150 -22.16 -3.74 -3.55
N ILE A 151 -21.08 -3.84 -4.32
CA ILE A 151 -19.77 -4.32 -3.84
C ILE A 151 -18.91 -3.09 -3.61
N ASP A 152 -18.87 -2.61 -2.36
CA ASP A 152 -18.30 -1.32 -1.99
C ASP A 152 -17.60 -1.39 -0.62
N GLU A 153 -17.21 -0.24 -0.08
CA GLU A 153 -16.55 -0.13 1.22
C GLU A 153 -17.43 -0.58 2.41
N ASN A 154 -18.75 -0.60 2.27
CA ASN A 154 -19.68 -1.00 3.31
C ASN A 154 -19.92 -2.52 3.30
N SER A 155 -19.97 -3.13 2.11
CA SER A 155 -20.18 -4.57 1.96
C SER A 155 -18.89 -5.39 1.96
N ASP A 156 -17.75 -4.81 1.52
CA ASP A 156 -16.47 -5.51 1.41
C ASP A 156 -15.25 -4.59 1.58
N LEU A 157 -15.03 -4.14 2.82
CA LEU A 157 -13.90 -3.25 3.18
C LEU A 157 -12.53 -3.81 2.77
N ALA A 158 -12.37 -5.13 2.70
CA ALA A 158 -11.11 -5.77 2.37
C ALA A 158 -10.66 -5.53 0.91
N LEU A 159 -11.61 -5.22 0.02
CA LEU A 159 -11.34 -4.90 -1.38
C LEU A 159 -10.91 -3.44 -1.61
N GLN A 160 -11.02 -2.59 -0.59
CA GLN A 160 -10.68 -1.17 -0.67
C GLN A 160 -9.20 -0.93 -0.39
N ILE A 161 -8.66 0.20 -0.85
CA ILE A 161 -7.26 0.57 -0.64
C ILE A 161 -7.13 1.35 0.66
N LEU A 162 -6.65 0.70 1.71
CA LEU A 162 -6.53 1.29 3.04
C LEU A 162 -5.31 2.22 3.10
N SER A 163 -5.40 3.31 3.86
CA SER A 163 -4.28 4.27 4.00
C SER A 163 -3.02 3.60 4.54
N LYS A 164 -3.16 2.61 5.42
CA LYS A 164 -2.02 1.83 5.94
C LYS A 164 -1.35 0.92 4.90
N GLU A 165 -2.03 0.64 3.78
CA GLU A 165 -1.50 -0.18 2.68
C GLU A 165 -0.67 0.65 1.70
N VAL A 166 -0.83 1.98 1.73
CA VAL A 166 -0.15 2.90 0.81
C VAL A 166 0.83 3.84 1.52
N TRP A 167 0.45 4.36 2.68
CA TRP A 167 1.24 5.28 3.51
C TRP A 167 1.20 4.84 4.99
N PRO A 168 1.92 3.77 5.34
CA PRO A 168 1.77 3.08 6.64
C PRO A 168 2.17 3.93 7.84
N THR A 169 3.26 4.71 7.74
CA THR A 169 3.76 5.44 8.91
C THR A 169 4.58 6.67 8.57
N ALA A 170 4.53 7.66 9.46
CA ALA A 170 5.45 8.78 9.52
C ALA A 170 6.47 8.64 10.67
N ARG A 171 6.30 7.66 11.56
CA ARG A 171 7.03 7.54 12.82
C ARG A 171 8.26 6.66 12.64
N ILE A 172 9.36 7.09 13.24
CA ILE A 172 10.63 6.36 13.25
C ILE A 172 11.25 6.37 14.65
N ARG A 173 11.78 5.23 15.07
CA ARG A 173 12.51 5.07 16.33
C ARG A 173 13.76 4.24 16.13
N GLY A 174 14.70 4.41 17.05
CA GLY A 174 15.91 3.61 17.12
C GLY A 174 16.98 4.33 17.91
N ASN A 175 18.23 3.92 17.68
CA ASN A 175 19.40 4.53 18.28
C ASN A 175 20.24 5.20 17.19
N LEU A 176 20.50 6.50 17.37
CA LEU A 176 21.47 7.23 16.58
C LEU A 176 22.85 7.00 17.17
N ASN A 177 23.81 6.57 16.34
CA ASN A 177 25.19 6.38 16.73
C ASN A 177 26.06 7.52 16.17
N LEU A 178 26.92 8.08 17.01
CA LEU A 178 27.85 9.15 16.68
C LEU A 178 29.21 8.86 17.29
N THR A 179 30.26 8.99 16.50
CA THR A 179 31.65 8.95 16.96
C THR A 179 32.25 10.35 16.79
N VAL A 180 32.71 10.94 17.89
CA VAL A 180 33.33 12.27 17.91
C VAL A 180 34.78 12.19 18.35
N THR A 181 35.66 12.93 17.70
CA THR A 181 37.04 13.17 18.15
C THR A 181 37.29 14.66 18.30
N ALA A 182 38.15 15.07 19.23
CA ALA A 182 38.49 16.48 19.44
C ALA A 182 39.99 16.70 19.60
N THR A 183 40.50 17.86 19.18
CA THR A 183 41.88 18.29 19.41
C THR A 183 42.09 18.87 20.82
N SER A 184 41.02 19.37 21.43
CA SER A 184 40.98 19.93 22.78
C SER A 184 39.79 19.39 23.56
N GLU A 185 39.87 19.44 24.89
CA GLU A 185 38.78 18.98 25.75
C GLU A 185 37.57 19.92 25.63
N THR A 186 36.42 19.37 25.26
CA THR A 186 35.21 20.16 24.98
C THR A 186 33.93 19.38 25.28
N THR A 187 32.84 20.10 25.54
CA THR A 187 31.49 19.52 25.70
C THR A 187 30.58 20.11 24.62
N PRO A 188 30.53 19.51 23.42
CA PRO A 188 29.82 20.09 22.30
C PRO A 188 28.29 19.98 22.48
N GLY A 189 27.59 21.04 22.08
CA GLY A 189 26.13 21.04 21.93
C GLY A 189 25.75 20.66 20.50
N TYR A 190 25.58 19.38 20.23
CA TYR A 190 25.16 18.90 18.90
C TYR A 190 23.70 18.51 18.86
N TYR A 191 23.16 18.59 17.65
CA TYR A 191 21.79 18.24 17.34
C TYR A 191 21.76 17.31 16.14
N ALA A 192 20.70 16.52 16.04
CA ALA A 192 20.51 15.62 14.91
C ALA A 192 19.12 15.74 14.30
N GLN A 193 19.06 15.34 13.04
CA GLN A 193 17.86 15.22 12.25
C GLN A 193 17.96 13.99 11.36
N LEU A 194 16.84 13.34 11.08
CA LEU A 194 16.77 12.30 10.06
C LEU A 194 16.15 12.87 8.79
N ARG A 195 16.72 12.53 7.64
CA ARG A 195 16.17 12.86 6.32
C ARG A 195 15.73 11.58 5.63
N ALA A 196 14.48 11.55 5.21
CA ALA A 196 13.95 10.51 4.33
C ALA A 196 13.88 11.01 2.89
N GLY A 197 14.36 10.21 1.95
CA GLY A 197 14.06 10.32 0.53
C GLY A 197 12.99 9.29 0.14
N TYR A 198 11.96 9.72 -0.56
CA TYR A 198 10.84 8.88 -0.98
C TYR A 198 10.28 9.38 -2.30
N ARG A 199 9.50 8.56 -2.99
CA ARG A 199 8.81 8.98 -4.21
C ARG A 199 7.43 9.56 -3.88
N ASN A 200 6.98 10.54 -4.65
CA ASN A 200 5.70 11.22 -4.42
C ASN A 200 4.87 11.37 -5.71
N GLY A 201 5.08 10.49 -6.70
CA GLY A 201 4.50 10.59 -8.03
C GLY A 201 5.31 11.42 -9.02
N ILE A 202 5.78 12.60 -8.62
CA ILE A 202 6.46 13.52 -9.55
C ILE A 202 7.96 13.21 -9.65
N GLY A 203 8.54 12.59 -8.61
CA GLY A 203 9.95 12.25 -8.58
C GLY A 203 10.37 11.83 -7.18
N VAL A 204 11.60 12.18 -6.79
CA VAL A 204 12.11 11.94 -5.45
C VAL A 204 11.92 13.20 -4.60
N ALA A 205 11.07 13.10 -3.58
CA ALA A 205 10.88 14.10 -2.55
C ALA A 205 11.72 13.76 -1.32
N THR A 206 11.94 14.76 -0.46
CA THR A 206 12.59 14.52 0.84
C THR A 206 11.82 15.16 1.99
N ALA A 207 11.77 14.46 3.12
CA ALA A 207 11.18 14.94 4.37
C ALA A 207 12.20 14.81 5.48
N THR A 208 12.10 15.68 6.49
CA THR A 208 13.00 15.68 7.63
C THR A 208 12.23 15.66 8.93
N THR A 209 12.74 14.97 9.93
CA THR A 209 12.17 14.99 11.28
C THR A 209 12.36 16.36 11.95
N GLY A 210 11.77 16.54 13.13
CA GLY A 210 12.19 17.59 14.05
C GLY A 210 13.67 17.44 14.44
N CYS A 211 14.29 18.55 14.82
CA CYS A 211 15.66 18.61 15.34
C CYS A 211 15.66 18.14 16.81
N PHE A 212 16.61 17.29 17.21
CA PHE A 212 16.72 16.81 18.58
C PHE A 212 18.15 16.90 19.11
N ALA A 213 18.30 17.26 20.39
CA ALA A 213 19.59 17.47 21.03
C ALA A 213 20.31 16.14 21.33
N LEU A 214 21.62 16.12 21.12
CA LEU A 214 22.46 14.97 21.43
C LEU A 214 23.16 15.10 22.78
N ASN A 215 23.07 14.05 23.59
CA ASN A 215 23.74 13.95 24.89
C ASN A 215 25.18 13.49 24.71
N VAL A 216 26.02 14.33 24.10
CA VAL A 216 27.43 13.98 23.81
C VAL A 216 28.27 13.98 25.07
N GLY A 217 28.13 14.98 25.95
CA GLY A 217 28.97 15.17 27.13
C GLY A 217 30.44 15.47 26.79
N LEU A 218 31.33 15.36 27.78
CA LEU A 218 32.75 15.71 27.63
C LEU A 218 33.48 14.82 26.60
N VAL A 219 34.17 15.42 25.64
CA VAL A 219 35.05 14.75 24.66
C VAL A 219 36.49 15.11 25.01
N GLN A 220 37.32 14.09 25.25
CA GLN A 220 38.73 14.27 25.60
C GLN A 220 39.57 14.44 24.33
N SER A 221 40.65 15.21 24.44
CA SER A 221 41.60 15.41 23.34
C SER A 221 42.21 14.08 22.88
N GLY A 222 42.13 13.80 21.57
CA GLY A 222 42.74 12.63 20.93
C GLY A 222 42.05 11.28 21.21
N ILE A 223 40.97 11.24 22.01
CA ILE A 223 40.26 10.00 22.36
C ILE A 223 38.89 9.99 21.66
N PRO A 224 38.62 9.03 20.75
CA PRO A 224 37.31 8.88 20.14
C PRO A 224 36.23 8.58 21.19
N LYS A 225 35.16 9.38 21.18
CA LYS A 225 33.97 9.17 22.01
C LYS A 225 32.83 8.63 21.16
N ASN A 226 32.29 7.47 21.54
CA ASN A 226 31.10 6.90 20.94
C ASN A 226 29.87 7.25 21.76
N VAL A 227 28.84 7.77 21.09
CA VAL A 227 27.54 8.14 21.65
C VAL A 227 26.49 7.30 20.94
N SER A 228 25.64 6.64 21.71
CA SER A 228 24.45 5.96 21.21
C SER A 228 23.25 6.53 21.96
N GLN A 229 22.32 7.15 21.24
CA GLN A 229 21.17 7.81 21.83
C GLN A 229 19.88 7.37 21.17
N ALA A 230 18.94 6.93 21.98
CA ALA A 230 17.60 6.61 21.54
C ALA A 230 16.88 7.87 21.03
N PHE A 231 16.14 7.73 19.94
CA PHE A 231 15.25 8.75 19.41
C PHE A 231 13.87 8.17 19.11
N ASP A 232 12.86 9.03 19.18
CA ASP A 232 11.49 8.78 18.74
C ASP A 232 11.03 10.04 18.01
N ALA A 233 10.88 9.93 16.70
CA ALA A 233 10.66 11.07 15.83
C ALA A 233 9.56 10.76 14.82
N SER A 234 9.03 11.81 14.19
CA SER A 234 8.07 11.68 13.11
C SER A 234 8.41 12.64 11.99
N PHE A 235 8.21 12.17 10.75
CA PHE A 235 8.25 13.00 9.56
C PHE A 235 6.94 13.82 9.47
N PRO A 236 6.97 15.00 8.82
CA PRO A 236 5.76 15.80 8.59
C PRO A 236 4.81 15.15 7.56
N VAL A 237 5.24 14.06 6.92
CA VAL A 237 4.50 13.31 5.91
C VAL A 237 4.54 11.83 6.27
N THR A 238 3.48 11.10 5.94
CA THR A 238 3.47 9.63 5.98
C THR A 238 4.24 9.09 4.80
N LEU A 239 5.21 8.22 5.06
CA LEU A 239 6.07 7.65 4.02
C LEU A 239 5.30 6.58 3.25
N PRO A 240 5.47 6.50 1.91
CA PRO A 240 4.82 5.48 1.10
C PRO A 240 5.43 4.10 1.37
N ILE A 241 4.68 3.05 1.05
CA ILE A 241 5.23 1.71 0.92
C ILE A 241 6.32 1.65 -0.17
N GLY A 242 7.18 0.63 -0.11
CA GLY A 242 8.26 0.46 -1.06
C GLY A 242 9.56 1.11 -0.61
N ARG A 243 10.41 1.50 -1.57
CA ARG A 243 11.79 1.92 -1.27
C ARG A 243 11.86 3.37 -0.79
N ILE A 244 12.42 3.57 0.39
CA ILE A 244 12.85 4.88 0.90
C ILE A 244 14.37 4.89 1.12
N THR A 245 14.96 6.07 1.20
CA THR A 245 16.33 6.26 1.69
C THR A 245 16.32 7.05 2.99
N LEU A 246 17.19 6.72 3.92
CA LEU A 246 17.38 7.46 5.16
C LEU A 246 18.81 7.96 5.29
N ARG A 247 18.95 9.18 5.81
CA ARG A 247 20.22 9.76 6.27
C ARG A 247 20.10 10.30 7.69
N SER A 248 21.16 10.14 8.46
CA SER A 248 21.37 10.89 9.68
C SER A 248 22.16 12.16 9.37
N ARG A 249 21.80 13.27 10.01
CA ARG A 249 22.45 14.57 9.81
C ARG A 249 22.78 15.17 11.17
N LEU A 250 24.00 15.67 11.32
CA LEU A 250 24.55 16.28 12.53
C LEU A 250 24.63 17.79 12.36
N PHE A 251 24.25 18.54 13.39
CA PHE A 251 24.21 20.00 13.37
C PHE A 251 24.86 20.62 14.60
N GLY A 252 25.40 21.82 14.41
CA GLY A 252 26.01 22.63 15.47
C GLY A 252 25.06 23.54 16.24
N ASP A 253 23.77 23.59 15.87
CA ASP A 253 22.77 24.46 16.47
C ASP A 253 21.41 23.78 16.64
N SER A 254 20.60 24.32 17.56
CA SER A 254 19.29 23.77 17.93
C SER A 254 18.21 23.90 16.84
N GLY A 255 18.46 24.72 15.82
CA GLY A 255 17.58 24.87 14.67
C GLY A 255 17.87 23.88 13.54
N CYS A 256 18.92 23.06 13.67
CA CYS A 256 19.43 22.21 12.61
C CYS A 256 19.72 22.99 11.30
N VAL A 257 20.39 24.15 11.41
CA VAL A 257 20.75 25.00 10.27
C VAL A 257 22.19 24.75 9.80
N THR A 258 23.12 24.66 10.73
CA THR A 258 24.57 24.51 10.52
C THR A 258 24.92 23.04 10.43
N LEU A 259 24.83 22.49 9.22
CA LEU A 259 25.19 21.10 8.96
C LEU A 259 26.69 20.89 9.20
N LEU A 260 27.02 19.92 10.05
CA LEU A 260 28.38 19.50 10.33
C LEU A 260 28.74 18.25 9.54
N GLU A 261 27.88 17.23 9.57
CA GLU A 261 28.11 15.93 8.94
C GLU A 261 26.78 15.30 8.52
N GLU A 262 26.81 14.43 7.51
CA GLU A 262 25.69 13.56 7.17
C GLU A 262 26.13 12.19 6.67
N THR A 263 25.31 11.18 6.87
CA THR A 263 25.60 9.81 6.43
C THR A 263 25.27 9.61 4.95
N ASN A 264 25.83 8.55 4.38
CA ASN A 264 25.35 8.00 3.10
C ASN A 264 23.91 7.51 3.22
N ASP A 265 23.26 7.34 2.06
CA ASP A 265 21.90 6.79 1.98
C ASP A 265 21.86 5.34 2.45
N MET A 266 20.97 5.07 3.40
CA MET A 266 20.55 3.72 3.74
C MET A 266 19.19 3.45 3.10
N ALA A 267 19.14 2.50 2.17
CA ALA A 267 17.89 2.08 1.56
C ALA A 267 17.10 1.16 2.49
N ILE A 268 15.82 1.44 2.66
CA ILE A 268 14.88 0.63 3.44
C ILE A 268 13.64 0.38 2.58
N PHE A 269 13.02 -0.77 2.77
CA PHE A 269 11.73 -1.08 2.18
C PHE A 269 10.65 -1.04 3.26
N VAL A 270 9.68 -0.16 3.07
CA VAL A 270 8.55 0.05 3.98
C VAL A 270 7.39 -0.85 3.57
N SER A 271 6.99 -1.75 4.45
CA SER A 271 5.83 -2.63 4.25
C SER A 271 4.52 -1.96 4.71
N ASP A 272 3.41 -2.48 4.22
CA ASP A 272 2.06 -2.10 4.65
C ASP A 272 1.81 -2.42 6.12
N GLY A 273 0.87 -1.69 6.72
CA GLY A 273 0.40 -1.94 8.08
C GLY A 273 1.42 -1.66 9.19
N LEU A 274 2.61 -1.16 8.85
CA LEU A 274 3.61 -0.74 9.84
C LEU A 274 3.14 0.52 10.56
N ASN A 275 3.05 0.47 11.87
CA ASN A 275 2.75 1.66 12.68
C ASN A 275 3.99 2.55 12.88
N GLU A 276 5.19 1.98 12.82
CA GLU A 276 6.45 2.69 13.00
C GLU A 276 7.61 1.98 12.30
N LEU A 277 8.64 2.73 11.95
CA LEU A 277 9.94 2.23 11.50
C LEU A 277 10.88 2.12 12.69
N SER A 278 11.28 0.90 13.08
CA SER A 278 12.22 0.67 14.18
C SER A 278 13.57 0.22 13.65
N LEU A 279 14.54 1.14 13.55
CA LEU A 279 15.85 0.87 12.95
C LEU A 279 16.92 1.84 13.43
N ASN A 280 18.17 1.40 13.41
CA ASN A 280 19.32 2.24 13.72
C ASN A 280 19.94 2.74 12.41
N PRO A 281 19.99 4.06 12.17
CA PRO A 281 20.62 4.61 11.00
C PRO A 281 22.16 4.50 11.07
N PRO A 282 22.87 4.73 9.95
CA PRO A 282 24.32 4.63 9.93
C PRO A 282 24.99 5.57 10.95
N THR A 283 26.17 5.16 11.43
CA THR A 283 26.96 5.92 12.38
C THR A 283 27.49 7.20 11.75
N LEU A 284 27.34 8.33 12.46
CA LEU A 284 27.95 9.60 12.14
C LEU A 284 29.39 9.65 12.67
N TYR A 285 30.30 10.25 11.92
CA TYR A 285 31.69 10.47 12.34
C TYR A 285 32.00 11.96 12.23
N HIS A 286 32.42 12.60 13.32
CA HIS A 286 32.73 14.02 13.32
C HIS A 286 34.04 14.30 14.07
N ARG A 287 34.82 15.25 13.56
CA ARG A 287 36.05 15.73 14.19
C ARG A 287 35.88 17.21 14.55
N ILE A 288 36.16 17.52 15.81
CA ILE A 288 36.22 18.87 16.35
C ILE A 288 37.66 19.34 16.24
N ASP A 289 37.87 20.40 15.47
CA ASP A 289 39.17 21.04 15.29
C ASP A 289 39.55 21.96 16.46
#